data_AF-A0A453HFF4-F1
#
_entry.id   AF-A0A453HFF4-F1
#
_cell.length_a   1.000
_cell.length_b   1.000
_cell.length_c   1.000
_cell.angle_alpha   90.00
_cell.angle_beta   90.00
_cell.angle_gamma   90.00
#
_symmetry.space_group_name_H-M   'P 1'
#
loop_
_entity.id
_entity.type
_entity.pdbx_description
1 polymer ?
#
loop_
_entity_poly.entity_id
_entity_poly.type
_entity_poly.pdbx_seq_one_letter_code
_entity_poly.pdbx_strand_id
1 'polypeptide(L)'
;MMLNRENVANAVVMIQPSLISYSFQSGPEPVLLDVSAIAGDRILLLDSYFTVVIFHGITIAQWRKAGYQHQEGHEVFAQLLQAPQEEADSIIKERFPVPRLVVCDQYGSQARFLLAKLNPSVTYDSDTPPPPGGDMIFTDDASFQVFMEHLQRLAVQ
;
A
#
# COMPACT_ATOMS: atom_id res chain seq x y z
N MET A 1 5.25 25.36 4.57
CA MET A 1 5.24 23.89 4.41
C MET A 1 3.99 23.35 5.09
N MET A 2 3.16 22.55 4.41
CA MET A 2 1.89 22.03 4.99
C MET A 2 2.12 21.27 6.29
N LEU A 3 3.23 20.53 6.40
CA LEU A 3 3.65 19.81 7.60
C LEU A 3 3.62 20.67 8.88
N ASN A 4 3.99 21.95 8.80
CA ASN A 4 4.06 22.85 9.96
C ASN A 4 2.71 23.51 10.31
N ARG A 5 1.65 23.18 9.59
CA ARG A 5 0.30 23.76 9.74
C ARG A 5 -0.76 22.72 10.05
N GLU A 6 -0.42 21.44 9.92
CA GLU A 6 -1.31 20.33 10.18
C GLU A 6 -1.24 19.86 11.63
N ASN A 7 -2.28 19.13 12.05
CA ASN A 7 -2.28 18.47 13.35
C ASN A 7 -1.30 17.29 13.39
N VAL A 8 -1.05 16.76 14.59
CA VAL A 8 -0.09 15.66 14.78
C VAL A 8 -0.47 14.42 13.96
N ALA A 9 -1.76 14.07 13.89
CA ALA A 9 -2.21 12.89 13.14
C ALA A 9 -1.87 13.00 11.64
N ASN A 10 -2.20 14.12 11.02
CA ASN A 10 -1.90 14.41 9.62
C ASN A 10 -0.39 14.52 9.37
N ALA A 11 0.36 15.11 10.29
CA ALA A 11 1.82 15.18 10.20
C ALA A 11 2.48 13.79 10.26
N VAL A 12 1.97 12.89 11.10
CA VAL A 12 2.44 11.49 11.17
C VAL A 12 2.21 10.79 9.83
N VAL A 13 1.03 10.93 9.22
CA VAL A 13 0.74 10.33 7.90
C VAL A 13 1.65 10.90 6.79
N MET A 14 2.06 12.17 6.89
CA MET A 14 3.04 12.74 5.95
C MET A 14 4.45 12.12 6.09
N ILE A 15 4.85 11.72 7.29
CA ILE A 15 6.17 11.15 7.59
C ILE A 15 6.19 9.64 7.33
N GLN A 16 5.20 8.94 7.87
CA GLN A 16 4.99 7.51 7.73
C GLN A 16 3.57 7.26 7.21
N PRO A 17 3.41 7.09 5.88
CA PRO A 17 2.14 6.75 5.27
C PRO A 17 1.49 5.51 5.92
N SER A 18 0.17 5.51 6.03
CA SER A 18 -0.58 4.35 6.48
C SER A 18 -0.89 3.42 5.30
N LEU A 19 -0.86 2.11 5.56
CA LEU A 19 -1.19 1.09 4.57
C LEU A 19 -2.24 0.14 5.17
N ILE A 20 -3.40 0.04 4.54
CA ILE A 20 -4.48 -0.87 4.93
C ILE A 20 -4.62 -1.96 3.88
N SER A 21 -4.73 -3.21 4.32
CA SER A 21 -4.95 -4.37 3.47
C SER A 21 -6.41 -4.83 3.54
N TYR A 22 -6.98 -5.15 2.38
CA TYR A 22 -8.30 -5.72 2.23
C TYR A 22 -8.15 -7.08 1.53
N SER A 23 -8.74 -8.12 2.10
CA SER A 23 -8.72 -9.48 1.54
C SER A 23 -10.07 -10.18 1.76
N PHE A 24 -10.23 -11.38 1.21
CA PHE A 24 -11.39 -12.23 1.51
C PHE A 24 -11.30 -12.93 2.87
N GLN A 25 -10.07 -13.09 3.39
CA GLN A 25 -9.80 -13.91 4.58
C GLN A 25 -9.93 -13.10 5.86
N SER A 26 -9.66 -11.79 5.78
CA SER A 26 -9.67 -10.83 6.88
C SER A 26 -10.42 -9.56 6.47
N GLY A 27 -11.01 -8.88 7.45
CA GLY A 27 -11.50 -7.51 7.27
C GLY A 27 -10.35 -6.52 7.03
N PRO A 28 -10.66 -5.24 6.82
CA PRO A 28 -9.64 -4.21 6.63
C PRO A 28 -8.66 -4.20 7.81
N GLU A 29 -7.37 -4.39 7.54
CA GLU A 29 -6.35 -4.47 8.59
C GLU A 29 -5.13 -3.60 8.26
N PRO A 30 -4.57 -2.88 9.26
CA PRO A 30 -3.31 -2.17 9.08
C PRO A 30 -2.17 -3.16 8.81
N VAL A 31 -1.36 -2.86 7.80
CA VAL A 31 -0.17 -3.64 7.43
C VAL A 31 1.08 -2.76 7.45
N LEU A 32 2.24 -3.39 7.58
CA LEU A 32 3.52 -2.66 7.52
C LEU A 32 3.68 -2.01 6.15
N LEU A 33 4.28 -0.82 6.13
CA LEU A 33 4.64 -0.10 4.91
C LEU A 33 5.87 -0.74 4.27
N ASP A 34 5.70 -1.96 3.77
CA ASP A 34 6.75 -2.88 3.36
C ASP A 34 6.34 -3.64 2.10
N VAL A 35 7.29 -4.00 1.23
CA VAL A 35 7.00 -4.75 0.00
C VAL A 35 6.32 -6.10 0.26
N SER A 36 6.59 -6.72 1.41
CA SER A 36 5.93 -7.96 1.83
C SER A 36 4.41 -7.84 2.03
N ALA A 37 3.87 -6.62 2.13
CA ALA A 37 2.42 -6.40 2.18
C ALA A 37 1.73 -6.65 0.83
N ILE A 38 2.48 -6.65 -0.28
CA ILE A 38 1.93 -6.92 -1.60
C ILE A 38 1.66 -8.42 -1.76
N ALA A 39 0.42 -8.75 -2.10
CA ALA A 39 0.00 -10.09 -2.49
C ALA A 39 -1.03 -10.02 -3.61
N GLY A 40 -1.11 -11.08 -4.42
CA GLY A 40 -1.98 -11.10 -5.60
C GLY A 40 -3.48 -11.06 -5.27
N ASP A 41 -3.87 -11.57 -4.11
CA ASP A 41 -5.25 -11.68 -3.63
C ASP A 41 -5.69 -10.54 -2.69
N ARG A 42 -4.89 -9.46 -2.59
CA ARG A 42 -5.16 -8.33 -1.70
C ARG A 42 -5.38 -7.03 -2.47
N ILE A 43 -6.14 -6.12 -1.86
CA ILE A 43 -6.18 -4.71 -2.24
C ILE A 43 -5.51 -3.91 -1.13
N LEU A 44 -4.66 -2.96 -1.50
CA LEU A 44 -3.98 -2.08 -0.56
C LEU A 44 -4.48 -0.64 -0.73
N LEU A 45 -4.80 0.00 0.39
CA LEU A 45 -5.06 1.44 0.46
C LEU A 45 -3.88 2.11 1.15
N LEU A 46 -3.06 2.81 0.36
CA LEU A 46 -1.99 3.65 0.88
C LEU A 46 -2.51 5.07 1.04
N ASP A 47 -2.24 5.65 2.18
CA ASP A 47 -2.46 7.06 2.44
C ASP A 47 -1.14 7.73 2.84
N SER A 48 -0.66 8.64 1.97
CA SER A 48 0.56 9.42 2.15
C SER A 48 0.30 10.93 2.30
N TYR A 49 -0.85 11.29 2.85
CA TYR A 49 -1.36 12.66 2.97
C TYR A 49 -1.74 13.30 1.63
N PHE A 50 -0.77 13.56 0.76
CA PHE A 50 -0.96 14.24 -0.53
C PHE A 50 -1.41 13.31 -1.64
N THR A 51 -1.22 12.00 -1.47
CA THR A 51 -1.62 10.98 -2.45
C THR A 51 -2.26 9.82 -1.71
N VAL A 52 -3.43 9.41 -2.19
CA VAL A 52 -4.13 8.19 -1.77
C VAL A 52 -4.03 7.20 -2.91
N VAL A 53 -3.56 5.99 -2.65
CA VAL A 53 -3.38 4.95 -3.68
C VAL A 53 -4.25 3.75 -3.35
N ILE A 54 -5.12 3.35 -4.27
CA ILE A 54 -5.80 2.05 -4.25
C ILE A 54 -5.06 1.13 -5.21
N PHE A 55 -4.38 0.14 -4.66
CA PHE A 55 -3.58 -0.83 -5.41
C PHE A 55 -4.26 -2.20 -5.39
N HIS A 56 -4.47 -2.78 -6.57
CA HIS A 56 -5.05 -4.11 -6.71
C HIS A 56 -3.96 -5.14 -7.02
N GLY A 57 -3.83 -6.17 -6.18
CA GLY A 57 -3.00 -7.34 -6.48
C GLY A 57 -3.41 -8.00 -7.80
N ILE A 58 -2.48 -8.75 -8.41
CA ILE A 58 -2.67 -9.28 -9.76
C ILE A 58 -3.95 -10.14 -9.91
N THR A 59 -4.26 -10.99 -8.93
CA THR A 59 -5.44 -11.87 -8.97
C THR A 59 -6.73 -11.05 -8.84
N ILE A 60 -6.76 -10.07 -7.93
CA ILE A 60 -7.90 -9.15 -7.80
C ILE A 60 -8.11 -8.35 -9.09
N ALA A 61 -7.03 -7.83 -9.68
CA ALA A 61 -7.09 -7.08 -10.93
C ALA A 61 -7.61 -7.93 -12.09
N GLN A 62 -7.20 -9.19 -12.17
CA GLN A 62 -7.70 -10.14 -13.17
C GLN A 62 -9.20 -10.42 -12.99
N TRP A 63 -9.65 -10.69 -11.77
CA TRP A 63 -11.07 -10.91 -11.46
C TRP A 63 -11.94 -9.69 -11.75
N ARG A 64 -11.45 -8.48 -11.42
CA ARG A 64 -12.12 -7.22 -11.74
C ARG A 64 -12.29 -7.03 -13.25
N LYS A 65 -11.25 -7.33 -14.03
CA LYS A 65 -11.25 -7.24 -15.50
C LYS A 65 -12.15 -8.29 -16.15
N ALA A 66 -12.25 -9.48 -15.56
CA ALA A 66 -13.18 -10.52 -15.98
C ALA A 66 -14.65 -10.19 -15.66
N GLY A 67 -14.91 -9.16 -14.84
CA GLY A 67 -16.25 -8.69 -14.52
C GLY A 67 -16.98 -9.54 -13.48
N TYR A 68 -16.26 -10.29 -12.64
CA TYR A 68 -16.89 -11.15 -11.63
C TYR A 68 -17.77 -10.36 -10.66
N GLN A 69 -17.43 -9.11 -10.35
CA GLN A 69 -18.23 -8.23 -9.48
C GLN A 69 -19.63 -7.92 -10.01
N HIS A 70 -19.94 -8.24 -11.27
CA HIS A 70 -21.25 -8.02 -11.88
C HIS A 70 -22.05 -9.33 -12.04
N GLN A 71 -21.48 -10.47 -11.65
CA GLN A 71 -22.12 -11.78 -11.75
C GLN A 71 -22.85 -12.12 -10.45
N GLU A 72 -24.01 -12.80 -10.56
CA GLU A 72 -24.75 -13.29 -9.40
C GLU A 72 -23.88 -14.25 -8.57
N GLY A 73 -23.90 -14.11 -7.24
CA GLY A 73 -23.10 -14.94 -6.32
C GLY A 73 -21.69 -14.40 -6.02
N HIS A 74 -21.29 -13.29 -6.64
CA HIS A 74 -20.00 -12.61 -6.41
C HIS A 74 -20.15 -11.25 -5.70
N GLU A 75 -21.22 -11.06 -4.94
CA GLU A 75 -21.51 -9.80 -4.23
C GLU A 75 -20.41 -9.44 -3.23
N VAL A 76 -19.80 -10.46 -2.60
CA VAL A 76 -18.66 -10.26 -1.68
C VAL A 76 -17.45 -9.66 -2.40
N PHE A 77 -17.21 -10.04 -3.66
CA PHE A 77 -16.12 -9.45 -4.43
C PHE A 77 -16.42 -8.00 -4.82
N ALA A 78 -17.68 -7.69 -5.16
CA ALA A 78 -18.11 -6.31 -5.40
C ALA A 78 -17.90 -5.43 -4.14
N GLN A 79 -18.27 -5.95 -2.96
CA GLN A 79 -18.05 -5.28 -1.68
C GLN A 79 -16.55 -5.10 -1.38
N LEU A 80 -15.72 -6.11 -1.64
CA LEU A 80 -14.26 -6.03 -1.45
C LEU A 80 -13.64 -4.91 -2.31
N LEU A 81 -14.10 -4.73 -3.55
CA LEU A 81 -13.64 -3.66 -4.44
C LEU A 81 -14.14 -2.27 -3.99
N GLN A 82 -15.33 -2.20 -3.41
CA GLN A 82 -15.97 -0.95 -2.99
C GLN A 82 -15.39 -0.39 -1.68
N ALA A 83 -15.08 -1.25 -0.71
CA ALA A 83 -14.58 -0.84 0.61
C ALA A 83 -13.37 0.13 0.59
N PRO A 84 -12.28 -0.11 -0.17
CA PRO A 84 -11.16 0.84 -0.24
C PRO A 84 -11.52 2.15 -0.96
N GLN A 85 -12.52 2.15 -1.85
CA GLN A 85 -12.98 3.36 -2.52
C GLN A 85 -13.76 4.27 -1.56
N GLU A 86 -14.62 3.70 -0.72
CA GLU A 86 -15.37 4.44 0.30
C GLU A 86 -14.44 5.09 1.31
N GLU A 87 -13.44 4.34 1.79
CA GLU A 87 -12.42 4.84 2.70
C GLU A 87 -11.58 5.96 2.05
N ALA A 88 -11.13 5.76 0.81
CA ALA A 88 -10.41 6.79 0.05
C ALA A 88 -11.23 8.07 -0.12
N ASP A 89 -12.52 7.96 -0.44
CA ASP A 89 -13.42 9.11 -0.58
C ASP A 89 -13.60 9.84 0.75
N SER A 90 -13.66 9.12 1.88
CA SER A 90 -13.70 9.71 3.22
C SER A 90 -12.46 10.54 3.49
N ILE A 91 -11.27 9.96 3.27
CA ILE A 91 -9.97 10.63 3.45
C ILE A 91 -9.88 11.89 2.58
N ILE A 92 -10.30 11.79 1.31
CA ILE A 92 -10.22 12.90 0.34
C ILE A 92 -11.14 14.05 0.74
N LYS A 93 -12.35 13.76 1.25
CA LYS A 93 -13.32 14.79 1.68
C LYS A 93 -12.84 15.60 2.87
N GLU A 94 -12.09 14.98 3.78
CA GLU A 94 -11.66 15.64 5.03
C GLU A 94 -10.37 16.45 4.88
N ARG A 95 -9.67 16.34 3.74
CA ARG A 95 -8.31 16.88 3.59
C ARG A 95 -8.18 18.15 2.78
N PHE A 96 -7.22 18.96 3.22
CA PHE A 96 -6.74 20.13 2.51
C PHE A 96 -5.20 20.16 2.45
N PRO A 97 -4.59 20.37 1.27
CA PRO A 97 -5.22 20.36 -0.05
C PRO A 97 -5.79 18.98 -0.37
N VAL A 98 -6.71 18.94 -1.34
CA VAL A 98 -7.33 17.69 -1.81
C VAL A 98 -6.23 16.72 -2.28
N PRO A 99 -6.14 15.50 -1.70
CA PRO A 99 -5.15 14.52 -2.12
C PRO A 99 -5.39 14.05 -3.55
N ARG A 100 -4.32 13.68 -4.26
CA ARG A 100 -4.44 12.98 -5.53
C ARG A 100 -4.84 11.53 -5.30
N LEU A 101 -5.98 11.11 -5.85
CA LEU A 101 -6.33 9.69 -5.91
C LEU A 101 -5.60 9.00 -7.07
N VAL A 102 -4.99 7.85 -6.80
CA VAL A 102 -4.36 6.98 -7.78
C VAL A 102 -4.95 5.59 -7.64
N VAL A 103 -5.60 5.07 -8.68
CA VAL A 103 -6.07 3.69 -8.72
C VAL A 103 -5.20 2.92 -9.70
N CYS A 104 -4.62 1.82 -9.26
CA CYS A 104 -3.69 1.04 -10.07
C CYS A 104 -3.76 -0.45 -9.77
N ASP A 105 -3.19 -1.23 -10.70
CA ASP A 105 -3.03 -2.68 -10.58
C ASP A 105 -1.53 -2.99 -10.40
N GLN A 106 -1.23 -4.13 -9.80
CA GLN A 106 0.11 -4.71 -9.77
C GLN A 106 0.70 -4.78 -11.19
N TYR A 107 1.97 -4.39 -11.33
CA TYR A 107 2.69 -4.22 -12.60
C TYR A 107 2.16 -3.10 -13.53
N GLY A 108 1.18 -2.31 -13.08
CA GLY A 108 0.75 -1.09 -13.79
C GLY A 108 1.71 0.09 -13.57
N SER A 109 1.78 1.02 -14.53
CA SER A 109 2.72 2.16 -14.46
C SER A 109 2.53 3.07 -13.25
N GLN A 110 1.29 3.21 -12.77
CA GLN A 110 0.96 4.00 -11.58
C GLN A 110 1.23 3.24 -10.26
N ALA A 111 1.54 1.94 -10.29
CA ALA A 111 1.91 1.18 -9.08
C ALA A 111 3.17 1.75 -8.39
N ARG A 112 4.03 2.44 -9.14
CA ARG A 112 5.21 3.13 -8.61
C ARG A 112 4.90 4.13 -7.48
N PHE A 113 3.68 4.69 -7.43
CA PHE A 113 3.26 5.58 -6.34
C PHE A 113 3.17 4.84 -5.00
N LEU A 114 2.84 3.54 -5.02
CA LEU A 114 2.93 2.67 -3.86
C LEU A 114 4.37 2.23 -3.64
N LEU A 115 5.02 1.63 -4.65
CA LEU A 115 6.34 1.00 -4.50
C LEU A 115 7.40 1.96 -3.95
N ALA A 116 7.39 3.23 -4.38
CA ALA A 116 8.33 4.24 -3.91
C ALA A 116 8.13 4.66 -2.44
N LYS A 117 7.09 4.17 -1.76
CA LYS A 117 6.80 4.43 -0.35
C LYS A 117 7.05 3.23 0.55
N LEU A 118 7.21 2.04 -0.02
CA LEU A 118 7.37 0.81 0.74
C LEU A 118 8.83 0.60 1.15
N ASN A 119 9.03 -0.01 2.31
CA ASN A 119 10.32 -0.50 2.74
C ASN A 119 10.79 -1.65 1.79
N PRO A 120 12.02 -1.58 1.24
CA PRO A 120 12.57 -2.61 0.37
C PRO A 120 13.13 -3.79 1.19
N SER A 121 12.28 -4.53 1.89
CA SER A 121 12.68 -5.76 2.60
C SER A 121 13.01 -6.93 1.67
N VAL A 122 12.49 -6.88 0.44
CA VAL A 122 12.78 -7.83 -0.66
C VAL A 122 13.20 -7.01 -1.88
N THR A 123 14.44 -7.23 -2.33
CA THR A 123 15.10 -6.59 -3.47
C THR A 123 15.71 -7.64 -4.40
N TYR A 124 16.27 -7.21 -5.54
CA TYR A 124 16.91 -8.11 -6.50
C TYR A 124 18.15 -8.83 -5.95
N ASP A 125 18.76 -8.32 -4.89
CA ASP A 125 19.90 -8.94 -4.19
C ASP A 125 19.46 -9.85 -3.04
N SER A 126 18.16 -10.01 -2.79
CA SER A 126 17.65 -10.87 -1.73
C SER A 126 17.81 -12.35 -2.10
N ASP A 127 18.35 -13.15 -1.17
CA ASP A 127 18.53 -14.60 -1.35
C ASP A 127 17.19 -15.36 -1.53
N THR A 128 16.10 -14.77 -1.06
CA THR A 128 14.76 -15.35 -1.16
C THR A 128 13.90 -14.59 -2.16
N PRO A 129 13.38 -15.25 -3.21
CA PRO A 129 12.46 -14.61 -4.14
C PRO A 129 11.13 -14.28 -3.45
N PRO A 130 10.39 -13.27 -3.94
CA PRO A 130 9.08 -12.94 -3.41
C PRO A 130 8.12 -14.15 -3.53
N PRO A 131 7.17 -14.31 -2.59
CA PRO A 131 6.18 -15.37 -2.68
C PRO A 131 5.31 -15.22 -3.95
N PRO A 132 4.58 -16.27 -4.38
CA PRO A 132 3.68 -16.17 -5.52
C PRO A 132 2.67 -15.02 -5.36
N GLY A 133 2.64 -14.11 -6.34
CA GLY A 133 1.80 -12.91 -6.29
C GLY A 133 2.37 -11.75 -5.45
N GLY A 134 3.51 -11.95 -4.80
CA GLY A 134 4.29 -10.90 -4.16
C GLY A 134 5.03 -10.01 -5.16
N ASP A 135 5.74 -9.01 -4.65
CA ASP A 135 6.52 -8.08 -5.45
C ASP A 135 7.90 -7.85 -4.83
N MET A 136 8.76 -7.19 -5.60
CA MET A 136 10.14 -6.88 -5.22
C MET A 136 10.47 -5.45 -5.64
N ILE A 137 11.19 -4.72 -4.80
CA ILE A 137 11.57 -3.33 -5.10
C ILE A 137 12.97 -3.31 -5.72
N PHE A 138 13.08 -2.68 -6.88
CA PHE A 138 14.36 -2.42 -7.54
C PHE A 138 14.96 -1.10 -7.03
N THR A 139 15.69 -1.16 -5.92
CA THR A 139 16.39 -0.03 -5.32
C THR A 139 17.65 -0.50 -4.59
N ASP A 140 18.63 0.39 -4.49
CA ASP A 140 19.83 0.26 -3.63
C ASP A 140 19.60 0.86 -2.22
N ASP A 141 18.39 1.39 -1.94
CA ASP A 141 18.08 1.98 -0.63
C ASP A 141 18.15 0.93 0.49
N ALA A 142 18.67 1.34 1.65
CA ALA A 142 18.74 0.48 2.81
C ALA A 142 17.34 0.14 3.34
N SER A 143 17.09 -1.15 3.58
CA SER A 143 15.87 -1.59 4.26
C SER A 143 15.85 -1.13 5.73
N PHE A 144 14.67 -1.09 6.32
CA PHE A 144 14.47 -0.76 7.72
C PHE A 144 15.28 -1.68 8.65
N GLN A 145 15.41 -2.96 8.29
CA GLN A 145 16.23 -3.90 9.03
C GLN A 145 17.71 -3.47 9.04
N VAL A 146 18.28 -3.17 7.88
CA VAL A 146 19.68 -2.71 7.77
C VAL A 146 19.89 -1.41 8.56
N PHE A 147 18.95 -0.47 8.47
CA PHE A 147 18.98 0.75 9.27
C PHE A 147 19.02 0.46 10.77
N MET A 148 18.14 -0.43 11.26
CA MET A 148 18.06 -0.78 12.67
C MET A 148 19.32 -1.51 13.16
N GLU A 149 19.89 -2.42 12.37
CA GLU A 149 21.13 -3.11 12.70
C GLU A 149 22.31 -2.14 12.86
N HIS A 150 22.42 -1.15 11.97
CA HIS A 150 23.42 -0.10 12.06
C HIS A 150 23.22 0.80 13.29
N LEU A 151 21.98 1.23 13.54
CA LEU A 151 21.63 2.03 14.71
C LEU A 151 21.97 1.31 16.01
N GLN A 152 21.58 0.03 16.14
CA GLN A 152 21.86 -0.77 17.33
C GLN A 152 23.36 -0.91 17.58
N ARG A 153 24.14 -1.17 16.53
CA ARG A 153 25.61 -1.29 16.62
C ARG A 153 26.26 -0.01 17.13
N LEU A 154 25.81 1.15 16.68
CA LEU A 154 26.36 2.45 17.07
C LEU A 154 25.87 2.91 18.45
N ALA A 155 24.65 2.54 18.85
CA ALA A 155 24.09 2.95 20.14
C ALA A 155 24.74 2.27 21.36
N VAL A 156 25.42 1.13 21.15
CA VAL A 156 26.12 0.37 22.20
C VAL A 156 27.65 0.52 22.14
N GLN A 157 28.16 1.38 21.26
CA GLN A 157 29.58 1.80 21.23
C GLN A 157 29.83 2.89 22.26
#